data_AF-A0A1S1U3A5-F1
#
_entry.id   AF-A0A1S1U3A5-F1
#
_cell.length_a   1.000
_cell.length_b   1.000
_cell.length_c   1.000
_cell.angle_alpha   90.00
_cell.angle_beta   90.00
_cell.angle_gamma   90.00
#
_symmetry.space_group_name_H-M   'P 1'
#
loop_
_entity.id
_entity.type
_entity.pdbx_description
1 polymer ?
#
loop_
_entity_poly.entity_id
_entity_poly.type
_entity_poly.pdbx_seq_one_letter_code
_entity_poly.pdbx_strand_id
1 'polypeptide(L)'
;MDTLGQRLKSERKRLGMTQPEFALVGKVEKGTQINYEQDKRFPSADYLIAIASVGVDTQYVLHGTAASSALTDDENELLVGYRKLDLRGKARVLGVVEGIAEPATVPPARSVERNTQMVFHGKVGQQIHGDITAPQTINVGGKKK
;
A
#
# COMPACT_ATOMS: atom_id res chain seq x y z
N MET A 1 15.96 -19.57 2.48
CA MET A 1 15.76 -18.88 3.77
C MET A 1 17.13 -18.58 4.32
N ASP A 2 17.40 -17.32 4.64
CA ASP A 2 18.65 -16.96 5.31
C ASP A 2 18.66 -17.52 6.74
N THR A 3 19.84 -17.87 7.25
CA THR A 3 20.01 -18.29 8.65
C THR A 3 20.05 -17.07 9.58
N LEU A 4 19.97 -17.30 10.90
CA LEU A 4 20.10 -16.23 11.89
C LEU A 4 21.48 -15.56 11.79
N GLY A 5 22.55 -16.35 11.66
CA GLY A 5 23.92 -15.86 11.52
C GLY A 5 24.11 -15.02 10.25
N GLN A 6 23.50 -15.44 9.13
CA GLN A 6 23.50 -14.66 7.89
C GLN A 6 22.80 -13.31 8.06
N ARG A 7 21.64 -13.26 8.73
CA ARG A 7 20.93 -12.00 8.99
C ARG A 7 21.68 -11.08 9.95
N LEU A 8 22.28 -11.64 11.00
CA LEU A 8 23.13 -10.89 11.93
C LEU A 8 24.33 -10.26 11.19
N LYS A 9 24.95 -11.01 10.28
CA LYS A 9 26.03 -10.52 9.43
C LYS A 9 25.56 -9.42 8.47
N SER A 10 24.36 -9.55 7.90
CA SER A 10 23.76 -8.53 7.05
C SER A 10 23.54 -7.22 7.83
N GLU A 11 23.01 -7.28 9.04
CA GLU A 11 22.82 -6.10 9.90
C GLU A 11 24.14 -5.43 10.27
N ARG A 12 25.15 -6.21 10.67
CA ARG A 12 26.48 -5.65 10.92
C ARG A 12 27.03 -4.93 9.70
N LYS A 13 26.92 -5.54 8.52
CA LYS A 13 27.37 -4.93 7.26
C LYS A 13 26.57 -3.68 6.90
N ARG A 14 25.26 -3.67 7.15
CA ARG A 14 24.38 -2.49 6.95
C ARG A 14 24.86 -1.30 7.78
N LEU A 15 25.33 -1.55 9.00
CA LEU A 15 25.93 -0.54 9.88
C LEU A 15 27.38 -0.19 9.54
N GLY A 16 27.99 -0.82 8.53
CA GLY A 16 29.37 -0.56 8.13
C GLY A 16 30.43 -1.04 9.12
N MET A 17 30.05 -1.87 10.11
CA MET A 17 30.95 -2.27 11.20
C MET A 17 31.77 -3.52 10.85
N THR A 18 33.00 -3.58 11.34
CA THR A 18 33.83 -4.79 11.31
C THR A 18 33.37 -5.79 12.38
N GLN A 19 33.75 -7.07 12.23
CA GLN A 19 33.46 -8.09 13.25
C GLN A 19 33.98 -7.75 14.67
N PRO A 20 35.21 -7.27 14.87
CA PRO A 20 35.67 -6.88 16.20
C PRO A 20 34.92 -5.67 16.78
N GLU A 21 34.59 -4.66 15.98
CA GLU A 21 33.81 -3.51 16.46
C GLU A 21 32.41 -3.94 16.91
N PHE A 22 31.77 -4.82 16.14
CA PHE A 22 30.43 -5.32 16.47
C PHE A 22 30.45 -6.26 17.68
N ALA A 23 31.49 -7.08 17.82
CA ALA A 23 31.72 -7.91 18.99
C ALA A 23 31.87 -7.06 20.26
N LEU A 24 32.58 -5.93 20.16
CA LEU A 24 32.77 -4.99 21.28
C LEU A 24 31.44 -4.41 21.77
N VAL A 25 30.54 -4.02 20.85
CA VAL A 25 29.18 -3.57 21.21
C VAL A 25 28.45 -4.65 22.00
N GLY A 26 28.51 -5.89 21.52
CA GLY A 26 27.91 -7.05 22.18
C GLY A 26 28.63 -7.51 23.45
N LYS A 27 29.72 -6.84 23.86
CA LYS A 27 30.59 -7.22 25.00
C LYS A 27 31.10 -8.68 24.89
N VAL A 28 31.38 -9.12 23.67
CA VAL A 28 31.93 -10.44 23.37
C VAL A 28 33.24 -10.33 22.59
N GLU A 29 33.99 -11.43 22.54
CA GLU A 29 35.18 -11.50 21.71
C GLU A 29 34.83 -11.65 20.22
N LYS A 30 35.76 -11.23 19.33
CA LYS A 30 35.65 -11.42 17.88
C LYS A 30 35.35 -12.87 17.47
N GLY A 31 35.96 -13.85 18.16
CA GLY A 31 35.73 -15.28 17.88
C GLY A 31 34.27 -15.69 18.13
N THR A 32 33.67 -15.16 19.20
CA THR A 32 32.25 -15.34 19.49
C THR A 32 31.36 -14.74 18.41
N GLN A 33 31.68 -13.54 17.93
CA GLN A 33 30.96 -12.92 16.81
C GLN A 33 31.02 -13.76 15.53
N ILE A 34 32.19 -14.30 15.19
CA ILE A 34 32.35 -15.20 14.04
C ILE A 34 31.49 -16.44 14.20
N ASN A 35 31.46 -17.03 15.40
CA ASN A 35 30.63 -18.21 15.68
C ASN A 35 29.13 -17.92 15.53
N TYR A 36 28.68 -16.72 15.90
CA TYR A 36 27.31 -16.29 15.67
C TYR A 36 27.00 -16.13 14.18
N GLU A 37 27.86 -15.46 13.41
CA GLU A 37 27.67 -15.25 11.97
C GLU A 37 27.80 -16.53 11.13
N GLN A 38 28.37 -17.60 11.69
CA GLN A 38 28.51 -18.91 11.08
C GLN A 38 27.50 -19.93 11.61
N ASP A 39 26.52 -19.50 12.42
CA ASP A 39 25.50 -20.37 13.04
C ASP A 39 26.09 -21.50 13.91
N LYS A 40 27.34 -21.38 14.36
CA LYS A 40 27.99 -22.35 15.26
C LYS A 40 27.52 -22.21 16.70
N ARG A 41 27.02 -21.03 17.06
CA ARG A 41 26.48 -20.70 18.38
C ARG A 41 25.40 -19.65 18.21
N PHE A 42 24.41 -19.64 19.09
CA PHE A 42 23.39 -18.60 19.12
C PHE A 42 23.79 -17.46 20.07
N PRO A 43 23.50 -16.19 19.70
CA PRO A 43 23.70 -15.04 20.58
C PRO A 43 22.80 -15.10 21.81
N SER A 44 23.28 -14.58 22.95
CA SER A 44 22.46 -14.41 24.15
C SER A 44 21.50 -13.24 24.01
N ALA A 45 20.47 -13.20 24.86
CA ALA A 45 19.58 -12.05 24.94
C ALA A 45 20.32 -10.74 25.26
N ASP A 46 21.29 -10.77 26.19
CA ASP A 46 22.10 -9.60 26.53
C ASP A 46 22.90 -9.06 25.34
N TYR A 47 23.44 -9.96 24.51
CA TYR A 47 24.13 -9.59 23.28
C TYR A 47 23.16 -8.90 22.29
N LEU A 48 21.96 -9.45 22.11
CA LEU A 48 20.94 -8.88 21.22
C LEU A 48 20.47 -7.49 21.70
N ILE A 49 20.28 -7.32 23.01
CA ILE A 49 19.93 -6.04 23.63
C ILE A 49 21.06 -5.02 23.40
N ALA A 50 22.31 -5.43 23.58
CA ALA A 50 23.46 -4.54 23.41
C ALA A 50 23.57 -4.03 21.97
N ILE A 51 23.46 -4.91 20.97
CA ILE A 51 23.54 -4.49 19.57
C ILE A 51 22.29 -3.73 19.08
N ALA A 52 21.13 -3.93 19.71
CA ALA A 52 19.95 -3.14 19.41
C ALA A 52 20.20 -1.64 19.70
N SER A 53 21.02 -1.32 20.71
CA SER A 53 21.37 0.07 21.05
C SER A 53 22.16 0.82 19.95
N VAL A 54 22.79 0.10 19.02
CA VAL A 54 23.48 0.68 17.86
C VAL A 54 22.65 0.58 16.58
N GLY A 55 21.35 0.31 16.71
CA GLY A 55 20.40 0.33 15.60
C GLY A 55 20.31 -0.96 14.79
N VAL A 56 20.69 -2.11 15.38
CA VAL A 56 20.41 -3.42 14.78
C VAL A 56 18.93 -3.76 14.91
N ASP A 57 18.31 -4.20 13.82
CA ASP A 57 16.96 -4.75 13.81
C ASP A 57 16.97 -6.20 14.32
N THR A 58 16.72 -6.38 15.62
CA THR A 58 16.68 -7.71 16.25
C THR A 58 15.49 -8.55 15.79
N GLN A 59 14.39 -7.93 15.35
CA GLN A 59 13.26 -8.66 14.77
C GLN A 59 13.65 -9.28 13.43
N TYR A 60 14.35 -8.52 12.58
CA TYR A 60 14.93 -9.06 11.36
C TYR A 60 15.89 -10.21 11.64
N VAL A 61 16.82 -10.04 12.59
CA VAL A 61 17.77 -11.09 12.96
C VAL A 61 17.05 -12.36 13.41
N LEU A 62 16.03 -12.25 14.26
CA LEU A 62 15.33 -13.40 14.83
C LEU A 62 14.35 -14.07 13.85
N HIS A 63 13.52 -13.30 13.17
CA HIS A 63 12.38 -13.82 12.40
C HIS A 63 12.57 -13.78 10.88
N GLY A 64 13.60 -13.08 10.40
CA GLY A 64 13.85 -12.92 8.97
C GLY A 64 12.87 -12.01 8.24
N THR A 65 11.84 -11.54 8.93
CA THR A 65 11.03 -10.40 8.51
C THR A 65 11.63 -9.16 9.14
N ALA A 66 11.95 -8.16 8.31
CA ALA A 66 12.29 -6.84 8.83
C ALA A 66 11.18 -6.43 9.82
N ALA A 67 11.54 -5.80 10.93
CA ALA A 67 10.56 -4.96 11.60
C ALA A 67 10.03 -4.07 10.48
N SER A 68 8.74 -4.20 10.14
CA SER A 68 8.11 -3.31 9.18
C SER A 68 8.39 -1.93 9.72
N SER A 69 9.39 -1.27 9.12
CA SER A 69 9.91 0.07 9.40
C SER A 69 9.51 0.59 10.77
N ALA A 70 10.46 0.69 11.73
CA ALA A 70 10.26 1.38 13.01
C ALA A 70 9.21 2.47 12.84
N LEU A 71 7.98 2.16 13.28
CA LEU A 71 6.79 2.90 12.85
C LEU A 71 7.04 4.35 13.21
N THR A 72 6.77 5.26 12.28
CA THR A 72 6.79 6.67 12.65
C THR A 72 5.75 6.89 13.77
N ASP A 73 5.92 7.94 14.58
CA ASP A 73 5.09 8.13 15.78
C ASP A 73 3.58 8.14 15.44
N ASP A 74 3.22 8.68 14.27
CA ASP A 74 1.86 8.70 13.72
C ASP A 74 1.37 7.32 13.27
N GLU A 75 2.21 6.51 12.62
CA GLU A 75 1.89 5.11 12.28
C GLU A 75 1.67 4.26 13.55
N ASN A 76 2.50 4.47 14.57
CA ASN A 76 2.34 3.81 15.86
C ASN A 76 1.06 4.24 16.58
N GLU A 77 0.74 5.53 16.58
CA GLU A 77 -0.51 6.06 17.14
C GLU A 77 -1.74 5.46 16.44
N LEU A 78 -1.72 5.39 15.11
CA LEU A 78 -2.77 4.76 14.31
C LEU A 78 -2.98 3.29 14.70
N LEU A 79 -1.90 2.52 14.83
CA LEU A 79 -1.99 1.10 15.22
C LEU A 79 -2.49 0.92 16.66
N VAL A 80 -2.03 1.74 17.61
CA VAL A 80 -2.50 1.71 19.01
C VAL A 80 -3.98 2.01 19.07
N GLY A 81 -4.45 3.04 18.34
CA GLY A 81 -5.86 3.38 18.23
C GLY A 81 -6.68 2.25 17.59
N TYR A 82 -6.25 1.76 16.42
CA TYR A 82 -6.92 0.70 15.68
C TYR A 82 -7.11 -0.59 16.49
N ARG A 83 -6.09 -0.99 17.26
CA ARG A 83 -6.15 -2.22 18.08
C ARG A 83 -7.21 -2.16 19.18
N LYS A 84 -7.55 -0.97 19.68
CA LYS A 84 -8.58 -0.74 20.70
C LYS A 84 -10.02 -0.75 20.15
N LEU A 85 -10.18 -0.67 18.83
CA LEU A 85 -11.50 -0.65 18.20
C LEU A 85 -12.17 -2.03 18.17
N ASP A 86 -13.50 -2.01 18.18
CA ASP A 86 -14.33 -3.18 17.88
C ASP A 86 -14.29 -3.53 16.38
N LEU A 87 -14.90 -4.66 16.00
CA LEU A 87 -14.85 -5.16 14.62
C LEU A 87 -15.38 -4.12 13.61
N ARG A 88 -16.45 -3.39 13.99
CA ARG A 88 -17.05 -2.35 13.17
C ARG A 88 -16.18 -1.10 13.08
N GLY A 89 -15.53 -0.69 14.17
CA GLY A 89 -14.55 0.39 14.17
C GLY A 89 -13.36 0.09 13.27
N LYS A 90 -12.82 -1.13 13.36
CA LYS A 90 -11.73 -1.60 12.50
C LYS A 90 -12.11 -1.57 11.02
N ALA A 91 -13.28 -2.13 10.67
CA ALA A 91 -13.78 -2.12 9.30
C ALA A 91 -13.95 -0.70 8.72
N ARG A 92 -14.39 0.26 9.55
CA ARG A 92 -14.50 1.66 9.14
C ARG A 92 -13.14 2.30 8.85
N VAL A 93 -12.15 2.09 9.73
CA VAL A 93 -10.80 2.63 9.52
C VAL A 93 -10.19 2.05 8.24
N LEU A 94 -10.32 0.73 8.02
CA LEU A 94 -9.87 0.10 6.78
C LEU A 94 -10.55 0.68 5.55
N GLY A 95 -11.88 0.85 5.57
CA GLY A 95 -12.63 1.44 4.46
C GLY A 95 -12.23 2.90 4.16
N VAL A 96 -11.81 3.67 5.17
CA VAL A 96 -11.28 5.03 4.96
C VAL A 96 -9.91 4.99 4.28
N VAL A 97 -9.01 4.11 4.74
CA VAL A 97 -7.67 3.96 4.13
C VAL A 97 -7.79 3.48 2.68
N GLU A 98 -8.67 2.51 2.41
CA GLU A 98 -8.95 2.00 1.06
C GLU A 98 -9.62 3.06 0.18
N GLY A 99 -10.59 3.81 0.71
CA GLY A 99 -11.33 4.82 -0.05
C GLY A 99 -10.54 6.10 -0.35
N ILE A 100 -9.52 6.43 0.46
CA ILE A 100 -8.60 7.56 0.21
C ILE A 100 -7.46 7.15 -0.75
N ALA A 101 -7.16 5.85 -0.87
CA ALA A 101 -6.10 5.34 -1.75
C ALA A 101 -6.49 5.31 -3.24
N GLU A 102 -7.75 5.60 -3.60
CA GLU A 102 -8.12 5.80 -5.00
C GLU A 102 -7.51 7.12 -5.52
N PRO A 103 -6.70 7.09 -6.60
CA PRO A 103 -6.27 8.33 -7.22
C PRO A 103 -7.51 9.09 -7.71
N ALA A 104 -7.56 10.37 -7.37
CA ALA A 104 -8.48 11.35 -7.93
C ALA A 104 -8.25 11.52 -9.44
N THR A 105 -8.58 10.51 -10.23
CA THR A 105 -8.77 10.58 -11.69
C THR A 105 -9.83 9.57 -12.11
N VAL A 106 -11.05 9.75 -11.63
CA VAL A 106 -12.21 9.33 -12.42
C VAL A 106 -12.55 10.56 -13.28
N PRO A 107 -12.25 10.58 -14.60
CA PRO A 107 -12.85 11.59 -15.46
C PRO A 107 -14.37 11.48 -15.29
N PRO A 108 -15.13 12.60 -15.33
CA PRO A 108 -16.58 12.52 -15.26
C PRO A 108 -17.02 11.51 -16.30
N ALA A 109 -17.73 10.47 -15.85
CA ALA A 109 -18.33 9.49 -16.72
C ALA A 109 -19.01 10.27 -17.83
N ARG A 110 -18.53 10.11 -19.07
CA ARG A 110 -19.24 10.64 -20.23
C ARG A 110 -20.67 10.17 -20.04
N SER A 111 -21.58 11.12 -19.89
CA SER A 111 -23.01 10.84 -20.03
C SER A 111 -23.12 10.17 -21.39
N VAL A 112 -23.28 8.84 -21.38
CA VAL A 112 -23.72 8.11 -22.55
C VAL A 112 -25.12 8.63 -22.76
N GLU A 113 -25.25 9.70 -23.54
CA GLU A 113 -26.51 10.05 -24.18
C GLU A 113 -26.93 8.79 -24.93
N ARG A 114 -27.80 8.00 -24.29
CA ARG A 114 -28.51 6.95 -24.99
C ARG A 114 -29.38 7.68 -26.00
N ASN A 115 -28.86 7.82 -27.21
CA ASN A 115 -29.62 8.29 -28.33
C ASN A 115 -30.62 7.19 -28.70
N THR A 116 -31.70 7.10 -27.92
CA THR A 116 -32.78 6.14 -28.16
C THR A 116 -33.59 6.68 -29.34
N GLN A 117 -33.20 6.29 -30.54
CA GLN A 117 -33.96 6.60 -31.75
C GLN A 117 -35.27 5.80 -31.74
N MET A 118 -36.34 6.38 -31.22
CA MET A 118 -37.67 5.78 -31.23
C MET A 118 -38.33 6.04 -32.59
N VAL A 119 -38.49 4.99 -33.41
CA VAL A 119 -39.14 5.06 -34.72
C VAL A 119 -40.63 4.74 -34.56
N PHE A 120 -41.46 5.78 -34.62
CA PHE A 120 -42.91 5.65 -34.57
C PHE A 120 -43.48 5.39 -35.97
N HIS A 121 -44.07 4.21 -36.17
CA HIS A 121 -44.74 3.86 -37.42
C HIS A 121 -46.21 4.29 -37.35
N GLY A 122 -46.46 5.59 -37.53
CA GLY A 122 -47.80 6.19 -37.54
C GLY A 122 -47.75 7.67 -37.89
N LYS A 123 -48.90 8.29 -38.23
CA LYS A 123 -48.97 9.74 -38.42
C LYS A 123 -48.91 10.45 -37.07
N VAL A 124 -47.71 10.81 -36.64
CA VAL A 124 -47.48 11.63 -35.44
C VAL A 124 -46.73 12.91 -35.82
N GLY A 125 -47.11 14.03 -35.21
CA GLY A 125 -46.37 15.28 -35.32
C GLY A 125 -45.08 15.20 -34.51
N GLN A 126 -43.96 15.58 -35.10
CA GLN A 126 -42.66 15.60 -34.44
C GLN A 126 -42.43 16.97 -33.81
N GLN A 127 -42.25 17.03 -32.49
CA GLN A 127 -41.88 18.25 -31.78
C GLN A 127 -40.50 18.04 -31.15
N ILE A 128 -39.51 18.77 -31.66
CA ILE A 128 -38.13 18.73 -31.17
C ILE A 128 -37.89 20.03 -30.40
N HIS A 129 -37.33 19.93 -29.19
CA HIS A 129 -36.89 21.08 -28.42
C HIS A 129 -35.36 21.01 -28.30
N GLY A 130 -34.67 22.04 -28.79
CA GLY A 130 -33.21 22.09 -28.89
C GLY A 130 -32.70 22.20 -30.34
N ASP A 131 -31.39 22.37 -30.47
CA ASP A 131 -30.73 22.53 -31.77
C ASP A 131 -30.55 21.18 -32.49
N ILE A 132 -30.85 21.15 -33.79
CA ILE A 132 -30.63 19.98 -34.64
C ILE A 132 -29.40 20.25 -35.50
N THR A 133 -28.35 19.48 -35.29
CA THR A 133 -27.06 19.65 -35.98
C THR A 133 -26.87 18.70 -37.18
N ALA A 134 -27.90 17.91 -37.52
CA ALA A 134 -27.88 16.98 -38.64
C ALA A 134 -28.85 17.41 -39.77
N PRO A 135 -28.52 17.17 -41.05
CA PRO A 135 -29.39 17.53 -42.17
C PRO A 135 -30.70 16.75 -42.13
N GLN A 136 -31.82 17.45 -42.30
CA GLN A 136 -33.16 16.87 -42.36
C GLN A 136 -33.86 17.15 -43.69
N THR A 137 -34.61 16.16 -44.17
CA THR A 137 -35.47 16.29 -45.36
C THR A 137 -36.93 16.43 -44.92
N ILE A 138 -37.50 17.63 -45.09
CA ILE A 138 -38.91 17.91 -44.79
C ILE A 138 -39.72 17.77 -46.08
N ASN A 139 -40.58 16.76 -46.16
CA ASN A 139 -41.52 16.61 -47.26
C ASN A 139 -42.75 17.50 -47.03
N VAL A 140 -42.77 18.68 -47.64
CA VAL A 140 -43.90 19.61 -47.58
C VAL A 140 -44.92 19.20 -48.65
N GLY A 141 -46.08 18.70 -48.23
CA GLY A 141 -47.16 18.31 -49.15
C GLY A 141 -47.73 19.51 -49.89
N GLY A 142 -47.55 19.56 -51.21
CA GLY A 142 -48.16 20.57 -52.07
C GLY A 142 -49.69 20.40 -52.13
N LYS A 143 -50.42 21.47 -51.83
CA LYS A 143 -51.89 21.51 -51.89
C LYS A 143 -52.33 21.44 -53.35
N LYS A 144 -52.96 20.33 -53.78
CA LYS A 144 -53.70 20.33 -55.05
C LYS A 144 -54.98 21.16 -54.89
N LYS A 145 -55.21 21.98 -55.91
CA LYS A 145 -56.35 22.90 -56.09
C LYS A 145 -57.69 22.18 -56.03
#